data_AF-A0A1F3T4C8-F1
#
_entry.id   AF-A0A1F3T4C8-F1
#
_cell.length_a   1.000
_cell.length_b   1.000
_cell.length_c   1.000
_cell.angle_alpha   90.00
_cell.angle_beta   90.00
_cell.angle_gamma   90.00
#
_symmetry.space_group_name_H-M   'P 1'
#
loop_
_entity.id
_entity.type
_entity.pdbx_description
1 polymer ?
#
loop_
_entity_poly.entity_id
_entity_poly.type
_entity_poly.pdbx_seq_one_letter_code
_entity_poly.pdbx_strand_id
1 'polypeptide(L)'
;MQWKIFFKLFYLFCSLLPIANLFAEYRAYQYFVTSKYIFPQKIQSVLVTSTLTPEAYISYHGGNDVIAIDLVQTWICQGHTGQKPICPNPIQADLL
;
A
#
# COMPACT_ATOMS: atom_id res chain seq x y z
N MET A 1 -46.39 10.86 24.17
CA MET A 1 -46.18 11.84 23.07
C MET A 1 -44.70 12.05 22.73
N GLN A 2 -43.80 12.08 23.72
CA GLN A 2 -42.34 12.29 23.56
C GLN A 2 -41.62 11.26 22.64
N TRP A 3 -41.99 9.98 22.70
CA TRP A 3 -41.38 8.91 21.87
C TRP A 3 -41.44 9.17 20.36
N LYS A 4 -42.54 9.76 19.88
CA LYS A 4 -42.71 10.07 18.44
C LYS A 4 -41.76 11.19 17.98
N ILE A 5 -41.38 12.08 18.89
CA ILE A 5 -40.42 13.17 18.61
C ILE A 5 -39.01 12.59 18.55
N PHE A 6 -38.65 11.72 19.49
CA PHE A 6 -37.38 10.99 19.45
C PHE A 6 -37.21 10.17 18.15
N PHE A 7 -38.26 9.48 17.71
CA PHE A 7 -38.22 8.71 16.45
C PHE A 7 -38.01 9.61 15.21
N LYS A 8 -38.67 10.78 15.18
CA LYS A 8 -38.49 11.76 14.10
C LYS A 8 -37.09 12.38 14.11
N LEU A 9 -36.56 12.71 15.29
CA LEU A 9 -35.20 13.23 15.45
C LEU A 9 -34.14 12.19 15.05
N PHE A 10 -34.35 10.93 15.43
CA PHE A 10 -33.46 9.83 15.04
C PHE A 10 -33.47 9.59 13.53
N TYR A 11 -34.64 9.61 12.89
CA TYR A 11 -34.75 9.47 11.43
C TYR A 11 -34.08 10.65 10.70
N LEU A 12 -34.27 11.87 11.19
CA LEU A 12 -33.63 13.08 10.64
C LEU A 12 -32.10 13.04 10.82
N PHE A 13 -31.62 12.56 11.96
CA PHE A 13 -30.20 12.36 12.23
C PHE A 13 -29.57 11.28 11.33
N CYS A 14 -30.23 10.13 11.16
CA CYS A 14 -29.77 9.09 10.24
C CYS A 14 -29.75 9.54 8.77
N SER A 15 -30.67 10.40 8.36
CA SER A 15 -30.70 10.93 6.98
C SER A 15 -29.56 11.89 6.65
N LEU A 16 -28.86 12.41 7.67
CA LEU A 16 -27.73 13.32 7.52
C LEU A 16 -26.37 12.61 7.45
N LEU A 17 -26.32 11.28 7.58
CA LEU A 17 -25.07 10.53 7.46
C LEU A 17 -24.74 10.30 5.98
N PRO A 18 -23.66 10.91 5.44
CA PRO A 18 -23.25 10.63 4.07
C PRO A 18 -22.77 9.19 3.95
N ILE A 19 -23.30 8.48 2.95
CA ILE A 19 -22.82 7.14 2.56
C ILE A 19 -21.56 7.34 1.72
N ALA A 20 -20.41 7.54 2.37
CA ALA A 20 -19.13 7.58 1.67
C ALA A 20 -18.70 6.14 1.31
N ASN A 21 -18.30 5.93 0.06
CA ASN A 21 -17.63 4.70 -0.36
C ASN A 21 -16.19 4.72 0.20
N LEU A 22 -15.98 4.11 1.37
CA LEU A 22 -14.66 3.84 1.92
C LEU A 22 -14.05 2.64 1.20
N PHE A 23 -13.36 2.89 0.09
CA PHE A 23 -12.40 1.92 -0.40
C PHE A 23 -11.19 1.91 0.53
N ALA A 24 -10.71 0.72 0.90
CA ALA A 24 -9.41 0.61 1.53
C ALA A 24 -8.36 1.17 0.58
N GLU A 25 -7.26 1.70 1.11
CA GLU A 25 -6.13 2.15 0.31
C GLU A 25 -4.87 1.49 0.84
N TYR A 26 -3.95 1.18 -0.06
CA TYR A 26 -2.61 0.72 0.31
C TYR A 26 -1.56 1.42 -0.54
N ARG A 27 -0.33 1.47 -0.03
CA ARG A 27 0.80 2.02 -0.76
C ARG A 27 1.61 0.90 -1.41
N ALA A 28 1.91 1.07 -2.69
CA ALA A 28 2.88 0.26 -3.40
C ALA A 28 4.23 0.98 -3.40
N TYR A 29 5.29 0.19 -3.33
CA TYR A 29 6.67 0.63 -3.29
C TYR A 29 7.42 -0.08 -4.39
N GLN A 30 8.26 0.66 -5.11
CA GLN A 30 9.22 0.09 -6.02
C GLN A 30 10.61 0.53 -5.59
N TYR A 31 11.51 -0.44 -5.47
CA TYR A 31 12.87 -0.22 -4.99
C TYR A 31 13.84 -1.25 -5.56
N PHE A 32 15.11 -0.86 -5.60
CA PHE A 32 16.19 -1.79 -5.89
C PHE A 32 16.56 -2.57 -4.64
N VAL A 33 16.71 -3.89 -4.77
CA VAL A 33 17.21 -4.78 -3.72
C VAL A 33 18.57 -5.28 -4.12
N THR A 34 19.55 -5.04 -3.26
CA THR A 34 20.95 -5.40 -3.49
C THR A 34 21.42 -6.33 -2.39
N SER A 35 21.95 -7.50 -2.75
CA SER A 35 22.57 -8.40 -1.78
C SER A 35 23.88 -7.80 -1.26
N LYS A 36 24.07 -7.81 0.07
CA LYS A 36 25.33 -7.42 0.70
C LYS A 36 26.34 -8.57 0.74
N TYR A 37 25.92 -9.80 0.46
CA TYR A 37 26.82 -10.93 0.34
C TYR A 37 27.66 -10.83 -0.92
N ILE A 38 28.98 -10.83 -0.73
CA ILE A 38 29.96 -10.85 -1.80
C ILE A 38 30.09 -12.29 -2.29
N PHE A 39 29.26 -12.68 -3.25
CA PHE A 39 29.52 -13.88 -4.03
C PHE A 39 30.58 -13.56 -5.10
N PRO A 40 31.39 -14.54 -5.52
CA PRO A 40 32.44 -14.33 -6.54
C PRO A 40 31.88 -13.90 -7.90
N GLN A 41 30.56 -13.90 -8.08
CA GLN A 41 29.88 -13.42 -9.27
C GLN A 41 29.08 -12.17 -8.91
N LYS A 42 29.42 -11.07 -9.58
CA LYS A 42 28.79 -9.72 -9.64
C LYS A 42 27.57 -9.52 -8.73
N ILE A 43 27.64 -8.54 -7.83
CA ILE A 43 26.49 -8.06 -7.06
C ILE A 43 25.36 -7.68 -8.03
N GLN A 44 24.26 -8.44 -8.00
CA GLN A 44 23.08 -8.17 -8.81
C GLN A 44 22.10 -7.36 -7.96
N SER A 45 21.78 -6.16 -8.44
CA SER A 45 20.68 -5.37 -7.91
C SER A 45 19.43 -5.63 -8.75
N VAL A 46 18.30 -5.89 -8.10
CA VAL A 46 17.04 -6.27 -8.77
C VAL A 46 15.97 -5.26 -8.42
N LEU A 47 15.22 -4.80 -9.43
CA LEU A 47 14.06 -3.95 -9.24
C LEU A 47 12.88 -4.77 -8.74
N VAL A 48 12.34 -4.43 -7.57
CA VAL A 48 11.22 -5.13 -6.94
C VAL A 48 10.09 -4.16 -6.70
N THR A 49 8.85 -4.62 -6.94
CA THR A 49 7.62 -3.91 -6.56
C THR A 49 6.92 -4.71 -5.46
N SER A 50 6.56 -4.04 -4.37
CA SER A 50 5.98 -4.66 -3.17
C SER A 50 4.99 -3.73 -2.47
N THR A 51 4.18 -4.28 -1.58
CA THR A 51 3.33 -3.53 -0.64
C THR A 51 4.03 -3.26 0.70
N LEU A 52 5.21 -3.85 0.91
CA LEU A 52 6.04 -3.63 2.09
C LEU A 52 6.82 -2.31 1.96
N THR A 53 6.88 -1.56 3.05
CA THR A 53 7.82 -0.42 3.14
C THR A 53 9.26 -0.95 3.04
N PRO A 54 10.25 -0.12 2.67
CA PRO A 54 11.65 -0.53 2.64
C PRO A 54 12.10 -1.21 3.95
N GLU A 55 11.73 -0.64 5.10
CA GLU A 55 12.09 -1.15 6.43
C GLU A 55 11.42 -2.49 6.72
N ALA A 56 10.15 -2.64 6.32
CA ALA A 56 9.41 -3.89 6.47
C ALA A 56 9.98 -5.00 5.55
N TYR A 57 10.38 -4.65 4.32
CA TYR A 57 11.01 -5.60 3.40
C TYR A 57 12.37 -6.03 3.91
N ILE A 58 13.21 -5.10 4.38
CA ILE A 58 14.47 -5.41 5.07
C ILE A 58 14.24 -6.41 6.19
N SER A 59 13.29 -6.11 7.07
CA SER A 59 12.98 -6.95 8.24
C SER A 59 12.49 -8.35 7.84
N TYR A 60 11.67 -8.45 6.79
CA TYR A 60 11.16 -9.71 6.27
C TYR A 60 12.25 -10.57 5.59
N HIS A 61 13.25 -9.93 4.97
CA HIS A 61 14.30 -10.58 4.18
C HIS A 61 15.64 -10.74 4.91
N GLY A 62 15.62 -10.82 6.25
CA GLY A 62 16.82 -11.14 7.05
C GLY A 62 17.59 -9.93 7.58
N GLY A 63 17.05 -8.73 7.43
CA GLY A 63 17.56 -7.52 8.05
C GLY A 63 18.62 -6.78 7.23
N ASN A 64 19.11 -5.69 7.81
CA ASN A 64 20.04 -4.77 7.16
C ASN A 64 21.42 -5.38 6.92
N ASP A 65 21.77 -6.51 7.53
CA ASP A 65 23.07 -7.15 7.33
C ASP A 65 23.11 -7.97 6.02
N VAL A 66 21.94 -8.36 5.50
CA VAL A 66 21.80 -9.27 4.35
C VAL A 66 21.52 -8.51 3.06
N ILE A 67 20.68 -7.48 3.12
CA ILE A 67 20.28 -6.70 1.94
C ILE A 67 20.40 -5.19 2.16
N ALA A 68 20.56 -4.45 1.06
CA ALA A 68 20.35 -3.02 0.96
C ALA A 68 19.15 -2.73 0.06
N ILE A 69 18.42 -1.66 0.36
CA ILE A 69 17.28 -1.20 -0.43
C ILE A 69 17.46 0.26 -0.82
N ASP A 70 17.25 0.57 -2.10
CA ASP A 70 17.19 1.95 -2.61
C ASP A 70 15.78 2.24 -3.16
N LEU A 71 15.05 3.15 -2.51
CA LEU A 71 13.68 3.50 -2.90
C LEU A 71 13.67 4.27 -4.23
N VAL A 72 12.89 3.77 -5.20
CA VAL A 72 12.72 4.42 -6.51
C VAL A 72 11.47 5.29 -6.50
N GLN A 73 10.31 4.71 -6.16
CA GLN A 73 9.04 5.42 -6.19
C GLN A 73 7.96 4.73 -5.36
N THR A 74 6.88 5.46 -5.09
CA THR A 74 5.70 4.95 -4.40
C THR A 74 4.43 5.51 -5.03
N TRP A 75 3.36 4.74 -5.01
CA TRP A 75 2.03 5.20 -5.42
C TRP A 75 0.94 4.59 -4.54
N ILE A 76 -0.25 5.17 -4.58
CA ILE A 76 -1.42 4.71 -3.82
C ILE A 76 -2.27 3.83 -4.73
N CYS A 77 -2.64 2.67 -4.21
CA CYS A 77 -3.57 1.74 -4.82
C CYS A 77 -4.87 1.71 -4.02
N GLN A 78 -5.99 1.76 -4.73
CA GLN A 78 -7.32 1.55 -4.16
C GLN A 78 -7.57 0.04 -3.94
N GLY A 79 -8.27 -0.30 -2.87
CA GLY A 79 -8.57 -1.66 -2.43
C GLY A 79 -7.63 -2.22 -1.36
N HIS A 80 -7.46 -3.54 -1.35
CA HIS A 80 -6.68 -4.28 -0.34
C HIS A 80 -5.56 -5.11 -0.98
N THR A 81 -4.58 -5.52 -0.17
CA THR A 81 -3.38 -6.26 -0.61
C THR A 81 -3.58 -7.78 -0.71
N GLY A 82 -4.72 -8.32 -0.26
CA GLY A 82 -4.98 -9.77 -0.26
C GLY A 82 -5.11 -10.40 -1.65
N GLN A 83 -4.11 -11.21 -2.05
CA GLN A 83 -4.04 -12.06 -3.26
C GLN A 83 -4.35 -11.35 -4.60
N LYS A 84 -4.30 -10.01 -4.62
CA LYS A 84 -4.50 -9.21 -5.82
C LYS A 84 -3.15 -8.74 -6.36
N PRO A 85 -3.01 -8.59 -7.69
CA PRO A 85 -1.83 -7.92 -8.24
C PRO A 85 -1.78 -6.48 -7.74
N ILE A 86 -0.56 -5.98 -7.58
CA ILE A 86 -0.32 -4.57 -7.24
C ILE A 86 -0.83 -3.71 -8.40
N CYS A 87 -1.53 -2.62 -8.10
CA CYS A 87 -2.08 -1.73 -9.12
C CYS A 87 -0.96 -1.12 -9.98
N PRO A 88 -1.20 -0.82 -11.27
CA PRO A 88 -0.18 -0.26 -12.15
C PRO A 88 0.32 1.08 -11.61
N ASN A 89 1.58 1.38 -11.86
CA ASN A 89 2.14 2.68 -11.55
C ASN A 89 1.48 3.74 -12.47
N PRO A 90 0.87 4.80 -11.91
CA PRO A 90 0.21 5.84 -12.70
C PRO A 90 1.15 6.50 -13.71
N ILE A 91 2.41 6.77 -13.34
CA ILE A 91 3.38 7.43 -14.24
C ILE A 91 3.70 6.56 -15.45
N GLN A 92 3.71 5.24 -15.28
CA GLN A 92 4.00 4.30 -16.37
C GLN A 92 2.75 3.96 -17.19
N ALA A 93 1.56 4.06 -16.60
CA ALA A 93 0.30 3.86 -17.29
C ALA A 93 0.01 4.98 -18.31
N ASP A 94 0.45 6.20 -18.04
CA ASP A 94 0.26 7.36 -18.93
C ASP A 94 1.18 7.36 -20.17
N LEU A 95 2.12 6.41 -20.26
CA LEU A 95 3.10 6.28 -21.35
C LEU A 95 2.76 5.18 -22.37
N LEU A 96 1.60 4.53 -22.22
CA LEU A 96 1.06 3.48 -23.09
C LEU A 96 -0.27 3.92 -23.72
#